data_AF-A0A557Y0Y2-F1
#
_entry.id   AF-A0A557Y0Y2-F1
#
_cell.length_a   1.000
_cell.length_b   1.000
_cell.length_c   1.000
_cell.angle_alpha   90.00
_cell.angle_beta   90.00
_cell.angle_gamma   90.00
#
_symmetry.space_group_name_H-M   'P 1'
#
loop_
_entity.id
_entity.type
_entity.pdbx_description
1 polymer ?
#
loop_
_entity_poly.entity_id
_entity_poly.type
_entity_poly.pdbx_seq_one_letter_code
_entity_poly.pdbx_strand_id
1 'polypeptide(L)'
;MAEDELAEFLAQGPAGAICVVDADGGLLALPAQVVDFSTGTIDVVVEGVNGDVAKHAHIEACVVTDTFTAYQDIRGAIMQGTVVWPPAADDVATLTVSRTLTFSFVDA
;
A
#
# COMPACT_ATOMS: atom_id res chain seq x y z
N MET A 1 8.30 5.08 13.46
CA MET A 1 8.08 6.44 12.96
C MET A 1 6.99 7.08 13.78
N ALA A 2 7.18 8.34 14.16
CA ALA A 2 6.11 9.19 14.70
C ALA A 2 5.08 9.53 13.60
N GLU A 3 3.94 10.12 13.98
CA GLU A 3 2.83 10.40 13.05
C GLU A 3 3.21 11.42 11.96
N ASP A 4 3.96 12.46 12.35
CA ASP A 4 4.53 13.47 11.46
C ASP A 4 5.56 12.88 10.50
N GLU A 5 6.47 12.04 11.00
CA GLU A 5 7.45 11.33 10.17
C GLU A 5 6.78 10.39 9.15
N LEU A 6 5.71 9.70 9.56
CA LEU A 6 4.93 8.85 8.67
C LEU A 6 4.25 9.68 7.56
N ALA A 7 3.67 10.83 7.91
CA ALA A 7 3.06 11.73 6.93
C ALA A 7 4.10 12.25 5.93
N GLU A 8 5.28 12.65 6.38
CA GLU A 8 6.38 13.07 5.51
C GLU A 8 6.90 11.93 4.61
N PHE A 9 6.96 10.71 5.14
CA PHE A 9 7.32 9.52 4.36
C PHE A 9 6.28 9.23 3.26
N LEU A 10 4.99 9.22 3.58
CA LEU A 10 3.93 8.95 2.61
C LEU A 10 3.81 10.07 1.56
N ALA A 11 4.05 11.32 1.94
CA ALA A 11 4.06 12.47 1.03
C ALA A 11 5.14 12.38 -0.07
N GLN A 12 6.17 11.55 0.11
CA GLN A 12 7.20 11.31 -0.91
C GLN A 12 6.72 10.35 -2.02
N GLY A 13 5.52 9.79 -1.90
CA GLY A 13 4.96 8.82 -2.83
C GLY A 13 5.80 7.55 -2.95
N PRO A 14 6.16 6.89 -1.83
CA PRO A 14 7.04 5.74 -1.85
C PRO A 14 6.40 4.57 -2.61
N ALA A 15 7.24 3.80 -3.29
CA ALA A 15 6.83 2.61 -4.02
C ALA A 15 6.76 1.40 -3.06
N GLY A 16 6.17 0.31 -3.54
CA GLY A 16 6.06 -0.93 -2.81
C GLY A 16 5.10 -1.89 -3.47
N ALA A 17 4.24 -2.54 -2.68
CA ALA A 17 3.25 -3.46 -3.18
C ALA A 17 1.93 -3.33 -2.44
N ILE A 18 0.84 -3.57 -3.16
CA ILE A 18 -0.45 -3.91 -2.57
C ILE A 18 -0.63 -5.43 -2.59
N CYS A 19 -0.84 -5.99 -1.41
CA CYS A 19 -1.10 -7.39 -1.19
C CYS A 19 -2.62 -7.59 -1.06
N VAL A 20 -3.18 -8.48 -1.88
CA VAL A 20 -4.61 -8.81 -1.91
C VAL A 20 -4.81 -10.32 -1.93
N VAL A 21 -6.00 -10.75 -1.52
CA VAL A 21 -6.46 -12.13 -1.70
C VAL A 21 -7.27 -12.20 -3.00
N ASP A 22 -6.89 -13.09 -3.92
CA ASP A 22 -7.64 -13.31 -5.16
C ASP A 22 -8.91 -14.16 -4.93
N ALA A 23 -9.67 -14.37 -6.02
CA ALA A 23 -10.91 -15.13 -5.97
C ALA A 23 -10.73 -16.61 -5.57
N ASP A 24 -9.53 -17.17 -5.74
CA ASP A 24 -9.20 -18.55 -5.41
C ASP A 24 -8.57 -18.67 -4.00
N GLY A 25 -8.46 -17.55 -3.27
CA GLY A 25 -7.83 -17.49 -1.95
C GLY A 25 -6.30 -17.39 -2.01
N GLY A 26 -5.73 -17.18 -3.20
CA GLY A 26 -4.31 -16.94 -3.41
C GLY A 26 -3.88 -15.57 -2.92
N LEU A 27 -2.69 -15.47 -2.36
CA LEU A 27 -2.08 -14.20 -2.00
C LEU A 27 -1.33 -13.63 -3.20
N LEU A 28 -1.76 -12.46 -3.66
CA LEU A 28 -1.10 -11.72 -4.73
C LEU A 28 -0.43 -10.48 -4.14
N ALA A 29 0.79 -10.19 -4.59
CA ALA A 29 1.48 -8.93 -4.32
C ALA A 29 1.70 -8.22 -5.64
N LEU A 30 1.01 -7.10 -5.83
CA LEU A 30 1.07 -6.29 -7.05
C LEU A 30 1.90 -5.04 -6.78
N PRO A 31 2.80 -4.62 -7.69
CA PRO A 31 3.54 -3.37 -7.53
C PRO A 31 2.57 -2.20 -7.36
N ALA A 32 2.88 -1.32 -6.41
CA ALA A 32 2.05 -0.16 -6.13
C ALA A 32 2.89 1.06 -5.76
N GLN A 33 2.39 2.25 -6.06
CA GLN A 33 2.97 3.50 -5.65
C GLN A 33 1.94 4.36 -4.91
N VAL A 34 2.33 4.89 -3.74
CA VAL A 34 1.49 5.84 -3.00
C VAL A 34 1.39 7.15 -3.78
N VAL A 35 0.17 7.63 -3.99
CA VAL A 35 -0.09 8.89 -4.72
C VAL A 35 -0.83 9.93 -3.89
N ASP A 36 -1.63 9.51 -2.91
CA ASP A 36 -2.26 10.40 -1.94
C ASP A 36 -2.53 9.67 -0.62
N PHE A 37 -2.69 10.42 0.47
CA PHE A 37 -3.05 9.88 1.78
C PHE A 37 -3.85 10.89 2.60
N SER A 38 -4.76 10.36 3.43
CA SER A 38 -5.54 11.16 4.37
C SER A 38 -5.69 10.45 5.72
N THR A 39 -6.40 11.06 6.67
CA THR A 39 -6.73 10.41 7.94
C THR A 39 -7.64 9.20 7.69
N GLY A 40 -7.03 8.02 7.56
CA GLY A 40 -7.73 6.74 7.42
C GLY A 40 -7.86 6.21 5.99
N THR A 41 -7.31 6.90 4.98
CA THR A 41 -7.24 6.35 3.62
C THR A 41 -5.86 6.53 3.01
N ILE A 42 -5.50 5.63 2.10
CA ILE A 42 -4.35 5.77 1.23
C ILE A 42 -4.73 5.38 -0.19
N ASP A 43 -4.30 6.21 -1.13
CA ASP A 43 -4.53 6.02 -2.56
C ASP A 43 -3.22 5.56 -3.20
N VAL A 44 -3.30 4.45 -3.94
CA VAL A 44 -2.16 3.86 -4.62
C VAL A 44 -2.45 3.61 -6.08
N VAL A 45 -1.49 3.89 -6.95
CA VAL A 45 -1.51 3.39 -8.33
C VAL A 45 -1.02 1.94 -8.29
N VAL A 46 -1.76 1.03 -8.90
CA VAL A 46 -1.41 -0.40 -8.94
C VAL A 46 -1.07 -0.82 -10.36
N GLU A 47 0.11 -1.41 -10.54
CA GLU A 47 0.55 -1.91 -11.83
C GLU A 47 0.21 -3.40 -11.99
N GLY A 48 -0.05 -3.83 -13.23
CA GLY A 48 -0.19 -5.26 -13.56
C GLY A 48 -1.49 -5.90 -13.11
N VAL A 49 -2.56 -5.11 -12.93
CA VAL A 49 -3.88 -5.63 -12.57
C VAL A 49 -4.45 -6.49 -13.69
N ASN A 50 -4.54 -7.80 -13.47
CA ASN A 50 -5.42 -8.66 -14.25
C ASN A 50 -6.87 -8.49 -13.77
N GLY A 51 -7.82 -8.38 -14.69
CA GLY A 51 -9.24 -8.10 -14.40
C GLY A 51 -9.96 -9.12 -13.52
N ASP A 52 -9.31 -10.21 -13.12
CA ASP A 52 -9.84 -11.18 -12.16
C ASP A 52 -9.75 -10.70 -10.70
N VAL A 53 -8.76 -9.86 -10.36
CA VAL A 53 -8.64 -9.26 -9.01
C VAL A 53 -9.78 -8.26 -8.76
N ALA A 54 -10.25 -7.58 -9.82
CA ALA A 54 -11.27 -6.53 -9.75
C ALA A 54 -12.72 -7.04 -9.53
N LYS A 55 -12.93 -8.35 -9.38
CA LYS A 55 -14.27 -8.95 -9.30
C LYS A 55 -14.94 -8.85 -7.92
N HIS A 56 -14.21 -8.47 -6.88
CA HIS A 56 -14.74 -8.30 -5.53
C HIS A 56 -14.68 -6.83 -5.10
N ALA A 57 -15.84 -6.23 -4.79
CA ALA A 57 -15.94 -4.81 -4.45
C ALA A 57 -15.25 -4.43 -3.14
N HIS A 58 -15.00 -5.39 -2.26
CA HIS A 58 -14.31 -5.21 -0.99
C HIS A 58 -13.35 -6.38 -0.78
N ILE A 59 -12.05 -6.10 -0.85
CA ILE A 59 -10.99 -7.07 -0.66
C ILE A 59 -10.17 -6.64 0.56
N GLU A 60 -9.93 -7.55 1.50
CA GLU A 60 -8.94 -7.32 2.55
C GLU A 60 -7.57 -7.19 1.89
N ALA A 61 -6.90 -6.07 2.17
CA ALA A 61 -5.67 -5.72 1.50
C ALA A 61 -4.64 -5.14 2.48
N CYS A 62 -3.40 -5.16 2.04
CA CYS A 62 -2.30 -4.55 2.75
C CYS A 62 -1.40 -3.80 1.76
N VAL A 63 -1.12 -2.52 1.99
CA VAL A 63 -0.08 -1.79 1.27
C VAL A 63 1.19 -1.85 2.09
N VAL A 64 2.26 -2.36 1.49
CA VAL A 64 3.62 -2.34 2.03
C VAL A 64 4.42 -1.38 1.19
N THR A 65 5.06 -0.40 1.81
CA THR A 65 5.88 0.57 1.11
C THR A 65 7.13 0.90 1.91
N ASP A 66 8.23 1.13 1.21
CA ASP A 66 9.52 1.37 1.80
C ASP A 66 10.37 2.32 0.95
N THR A 67 11.41 2.87 1.60
CA THR A 67 12.55 3.48 0.93
C THR A 67 13.78 2.64 1.23
N PHE A 68 14.45 2.18 0.18
CA PHE A 68 15.67 1.39 0.27
C PHE A 68 16.80 1.98 -0.58
N THR A 69 17.55 2.91 0.01
CA THR A 69 18.77 3.47 -0.59
C THR A 69 20.03 2.74 -0.10
N ALA A 70 20.02 2.33 1.17
CA ALA A 70 21.04 1.49 1.81
C ALA A 70 20.42 0.76 3.01
N TYR A 71 21.06 -0.29 3.52
CA TYR A 71 20.53 -1.09 4.62
C TYR A 71 20.25 -0.28 5.88
N GLN A 72 21.16 0.63 6.25
CA GLN A 72 20.99 1.48 7.43
C GLN A 72 19.87 2.54 7.27
N ASP A 73 19.44 2.80 6.03
CA ASP A 73 18.47 3.85 5.71
C ASP A 73 17.06 3.30 5.47
N ILE A 74 16.84 1.99 5.62
CA ILE A 74 15.52 1.39 5.37
C ILE A 74 14.50 1.96 6.34
N ARG A 75 13.40 2.44 5.78
CA ARG A 75 12.18 2.79 6.49
C ARG A 75 10.99 2.34 5.67
N GLY A 76 9.89 2.03 6.33
CA GLY A 76 8.66 1.70 5.62
C GLY A 76 7.45 1.57 6.50
N ALA A 77 6.30 1.44 5.84
CA ALA A 77 5.00 1.31 6.45
C ALA A 77 4.24 0.12 5.87
N ILE A 78 3.46 -0.52 6.74
CA ILE A 78 2.53 -1.59 6.42
C ILE A 78 1.15 -1.09 6.82
N MET A 79 0.27 -0.87 5.85
CA MET A 79 -1.08 -0.37 6.05
C MET A 79 -2.08 -1.44 5.64
N GLN A 80 -2.83 -1.95 6.60
CA GLN A 80 -3.86 -2.97 6.39
C GLN A 80 -5.23 -2.32 6.38
N GLY A 81 -6.13 -2.83 5.54
CA GLY A 81 -7.47 -2.28 5.40
C GLY A 81 -8.33 -3.00 4.38
N THR A 82 -9.38 -2.30 3.94
CA THR A 82 -10.24 -2.75 2.84
C THR A 82 -9.97 -1.89 1.62
N VAL A 83 -9.66 -2.52 0.49
CA VAL A 83 -9.46 -1.80 -0.77
C VAL A 83 -10.76 -1.77 -1.56
N VAL A 84 -11.04 -0.62 -2.16
CA VAL A 84 -12.00 -0.48 -3.26
C VAL A 84 -11.19 -0.47 -4.54
N TRP A 85 -11.29 -1.55 -5.32
CA TRP A 85 -10.52 -1.68 -6.55
C TRP A 85 -11.14 -0.84 -7.67
N PRO A 86 -10.34 -0.11 -8.45
CA PRO A 86 -10.89 0.61 -9.59
C PRO A 86 -11.29 -0.35 -10.72
N PRO A 87 -12.19 0.09 -11.62
CA PRO A 87 -12.70 -0.75 -12.71
C PRO A 87 -11.67 -1.01 -13.84
N ALA A 88 -10.55 -0.29 -13.89
CA ALA A 88 -9.54 -0.41 -14.94
C ALA A 88 -8.13 -0.74 -14.39
N ALA A 89 -7.29 -1.34 -15.24
CA ALA A 89 -5.86 -1.41 -15.01
C ALA A 89 -5.27 0.00 -15.18
N ASP A 90 -4.33 0.39 -14.31
CA ASP A 90 -3.70 1.72 -14.24
C ASP A 90 -4.50 2.82 -13.52
N ASP A 91 -5.60 2.47 -12.85
CA ASP A 91 -6.33 3.39 -11.99
C ASP A 91 -5.84 3.35 -10.53
N VAL A 92 -6.23 4.39 -9.77
CA VAL A 92 -5.96 4.53 -8.34
C VAL A 92 -6.87 3.60 -7.53
N ALA A 93 -6.27 2.75 -6.69
CA ALA A 93 -6.94 1.96 -5.68
C ALA A 93 -6.91 2.69 -4.33
N THR A 94 -8.08 2.80 -3.71
CA THR A 94 -8.22 3.43 -2.39
C THR A 94 -8.32 2.36 -1.32
N LEU A 95 -7.38 2.36 -0.38
CA LEU A 95 -7.41 1.54 0.82
C LEU A 95 -7.97 2.35 1.99
N THR A 96 -9.07 1.89 2.58
CA THR A 96 -9.52 2.39 3.90
C THR A 96 -8.73 1.68 4.98
N VAL A 97 -7.84 2.41 5.64
CA VAL A 97 -6.85 1.88 6.58
C VAL A 97 -7.49 1.59 7.92
N SER A 98 -7.34 0.36 8.40
CA SER A 98 -7.75 -0.08 9.74
C SER A 98 -6.56 -0.22 10.70
N ARG A 99 -5.36 -0.42 10.16
CA ARG A 99 -4.14 -0.58 10.95
C ARG A 99 -2.91 -0.13 10.18
N THR A 100 -2.02 0.58 10.86
CA THR A 100 -0.70 0.96 10.33
C THR A 100 0.39 0.44 11.26
N LEU A 101 1.44 -0.15 10.68
CA LEU A 101 2.69 -0.49 11.34
C LEU A 101 3.83 0.20 10.60
N THR A 102 4.86 0.62 11.33
CA THR A 102 6.06 1.23 10.75
C THR A 102 7.29 0.42 11.14
N PHE A 103 8.28 0.35 10.26
CA PHE A 103 9.56 -0.28 10.50
C PHE A 103 10.69 0.65 10.04
N SER A 104 11.84 0.54 10.69
CA SER A 104 13.01 1.38 10.42
C SER A 104 14.29 0.70 10.92
N PHE A 105 15.40 0.89 10.22
CA PHE A 105 16.75 0.59 10.72
C PHE A 105 17.53 1.84 11.15
N VAL A 106 16.96 3.05 11.02
CA VAL A 106 17.68 4.31 11.32
C VAL A 106 17.96 4.49 12.82
N ASP A 107 17.13 3.90 13.69
CA ASP A 107 17.22 4.07 15.14
C ASP A 107 17.35 2.73 15.89
N ALA A 108 17.91 1.70 15.23
CA ALA A 108 18.06 0.35 15.78
C ALA A 108 19.30 0.17 16.68
#